data_AF-A0A836BHZ0-F1
#
_entry.id   AF-A0A836BHZ0-F1
#
_cell.length_a   1.000
_cell.length_b   1.000
_cell.length_c   1.000
_cell.angle_alpha   90.00
_cell.angle_beta   90.00
_cell.angle_gamma   90.00
#
_symmetry.space_group_name_H-M   'P 1'
#
loop_
_entity.id
_entity.type
_entity.pdbx_description
1 polymer ?
#
loop_
_entity_poly.entity_id
_entity_poly.type
_entity_poly.pdbx_seq_one_letter_code
_entity_poly.pdbx_strand_id
1 'polypeptide(L)'
;MGAGLERFAWITMGTPTAYDCCFGPITNHLIQKVGIDADSALLTKYFTAIAKSTASIEDIFVARKHAINDVVLTEDQVSRIISPLEGIYLIADHVRTLIFAISDGALPSNVGGGYNLRMILRRIIGTMDRLALKLDMNEMIDMQIDYLKETYPELEETREDVKTIISLESERYVNSKSRMQKIISKIKEPSVDDLIRLYESDGVTPDYLKEMNVISEIPSAFYSKLSELHQSAKREESEQLSLEGLPETELLFYGDDPKEFDAKVLKAFDKFVVLDKTSFYARGGGQEPDHGKI
;
A
#
# COMPACT_ATOMS: atom_id res chain seq x y z
N MET A 1 13.37 -3.68 -20.13
CA MET A 1 13.74 -5.01 -19.62
C MET A 1 13.73 -4.92 -18.10
N GLY A 2 12.88 -5.68 -17.41
CA GLY A 2 12.80 -5.67 -15.94
C GLY A 2 13.71 -6.75 -15.37
N ALA A 3 14.77 -6.35 -14.68
CA ALA A 3 15.75 -7.22 -14.04
C ALA A 3 15.68 -6.97 -12.53
N GLY A 4 15.28 -7.99 -11.74
CA GLY A 4 15.20 -7.86 -10.28
C GLY A 4 16.58 -7.90 -9.66
N LEU A 5 17.13 -6.74 -9.27
CA LEU A 5 18.49 -6.58 -8.74
C LEU A 5 18.74 -7.50 -7.55
N GLU A 6 17.78 -7.58 -6.64
CA GLU A 6 17.81 -8.41 -5.43
C GLU A 6 17.93 -9.89 -5.77
N ARG A 7 17.31 -10.34 -6.86
CA ARG A 7 17.40 -11.74 -7.30
C ARG A 7 18.77 -12.05 -7.88
N PHE A 8 19.41 -11.11 -8.58
CA PHE A 8 20.79 -11.28 -9.05
C PHE A 8 21.77 -11.35 -7.89
N ALA A 9 21.62 -10.47 -6.89
CA ALA A 9 22.40 -10.55 -5.65
C ALA A 9 22.18 -11.90 -4.95
N TRP A 10 20.94 -12.36 -4.86
CA TRP A 10 20.64 -13.65 -4.22
C TRP A 10 21.25 -14.85 -4.96
N ILE A 11 21.14 -14.92 -6.29
CA ILE A 11 21.73 -15.99 -7.10
C ILE A 11 23.25 -16.04 -6.96
N THR A 12 23.90 -14.88 -6.84
CA THR A 12 25.36 -14.80 -6.71
C THR A 12 25.86 -15.15 -5.30
N MET A 13 25.10 -14.80 -4.26
CA MET A 13 25.49 -15.03 -2.87
C MET A 13 25.06 -16.40 -2.32
N GLY A 14 23.99 -17.01 -2.87
CA GLY A 14 23.52 -18.34 -2.46
C GLY A 14 23.03 -18.42 -1.02
N THR A 15 22.60 -17.31 -0.42
CA THR A 15 22.01 -17.28 0.93
C THR A 15 20.68 -18.04 0.98
N PRO A 16 20.17 -18.45 2.16
CA PRO A 16 18.88 -19.16 2.26
C PRO A 16 17.72 -18.38 1.63
N THR A 17 17.71 -17.05 1.78
CA THR A 17 16.74 -16.14 1.16
C THR A 17 17.41 -14.90 0.56
N ALA A 18 16.69 -14.21 -0.32
CA ALA A 18 17.14 -12.91 -0.83
C ALA A 18 17.22 -11.85 0.29
N TYR A 19 16.43 -11.99 1.36
CA TYR A 19 16.44 -11.04 2.47
C TYR A 19 17.80 -11.04 3.20
N ASP A 20 18.43 -12.22 3.31
CA ASP A 20 19.71 -12.39 3.98
C ASP A 20 20.86 -11.64 3.29
N CYS A 21 20.77 -11.43 1.97
CA CYS A 21 21.80 -10.71 1.21
C CYS A 21 21.41 -9.28 0.81
N CYS A 22 20.11 -8.96 0.71
CA CYS A 22 19.64 -7.67 0.19
C CYS A 22 19.34 -6.62 1.26
N PHE A 23 19.24 -7.03 2.53
CA PHE A 23 18.92 -6.15 3.67
C PHE A 23 20.12 -5.89 4.58
N GLY A 24 21.34 -6.14 4.08
CA GLY A 24 22.57 -5.82 4.79
C GLY A 24 22.65 -6.44 6.19
N PRO A 25 23.21 -5.74 7.20
CA PRO A 25 23.30 -6.25 8.56
C PRO A 25 21.94 -6.25 9.30
N ILE A 26 20.88 -5.70 8.70
CA ILE A 26 19.63 -5.38 9.39
C ILE A 26 18.89 -6.65 9.81
N THR A 27 18.68 -7.59 8.87
CA THR A 27 18.01 -8.87 9.18
C THR A 27 18.78 -9.65 10.24
N ASN A 28 20.12 -9.70 10.13
CA ASN A 28 20.98 -10.35 11.13
C ASN A 28 20.85 -9.70 12.51
N HIS A 29 20.84 -8.37 12.59
CA HIS A 29 20.63 -7.64 13.85
C HIS A 29 19.27 -7.95 14.47
N LEU A 30 18.20 -7.97 13.66
CA LEU A 30 16.85 -8.31 14.12
C LEU A 30 16.76 -9.76 14.61
N ILE A 31 17.37 -10.72 13.89
CA ILE A 31 17.44 -12.14 14.27
C ILE A 31 18.15 -12.29 15.62
N GLN A 32 19.30 -11.64 15.81
CA GLN A 32 20.04 -11.65 17.06
C GLN A 32 19.25 -11.02 18.21
N LYS A 33 18.57 -9.90 17.96
CA LYS A 33 17.76 -9.19 18.96
C LYS A 33 16.56 -10.01 19.44
N VAL A 34 15.94 -10.77 18.54
CA VAL A 34 14.84 -11.70 18.88
C VAL A 34 15.37 -12.99 19.54
N GLY A 35 16.67 -13.29 19.37
CA GLY A 35 17.31 -14.47 19.96
C GLY A 35 16.97 -15.76 19.21
N ILE A 36 16.80 -15.67 17.89
CA ILE A 36 16.55 -16.85 17.05
C ILE A 36 17.89 -17.55 16.80
N ASP A 37 17.99 -18.77 17.30
CA ASP A 37 19.09 -19.69 16.99
C ASP A 37 18.64 -20.64 15.87
N ALA A 38 19.19 -20.44 14.67
CA ALA A 38 18.81 -21.19 13.49
C ALA A 38 20.04 -21.72 12.76
N ASP A 39 20.08 -23.04 12.59
CA ASP A 39 21.05 -23.69 11.72
C ASP A 39 20.76 -23.32 10.25
N SER A 40 21.79 -22.84 9.55
CA SER A 40 21.70 -22.52 8.12
C SER A 40 21.20 -23.71 7.30
N ALA A 41 21.56 -24.95 7.65
CA ALA A 41 21.10 -26.12 6.90
C ALA A 41 19.59 -26.37 7.07
N LEU A 42 19.03 -26.10 8.25
CA LEU A 42 17.60 -26.16 8.49
C LEU A 42 16.85 -25.11 7.67
N LEU A 43 17.34 -23.86 7.69
CA LEU A 43 16.74 -22.75 6.96
C LEU A 43 16.76 -23.00 5.44
N THR A 44 17.89 -23.45 4.89
CA THR A 44 17.99 -23.78 3.47
C THR A 44 16.99 -24.87 3.07
N LYS A 45 16.84 -25.93 3.89
CA LYS A 45 15.84 -26.98 3.63
C LYS A 45 14.41 -26.43 3.64
N TYR A 46 14.06 -25.65 4.66
CA TYR A 46 12.74 -25.04 4.78
C TYR A 46 12.43 -24.09 3.62
N PHE A 47 13.31 -23.12 3.34
CA PHE A 47 13.10 -22.14 2.28
C PHE A 47 13.10 -22.77 0.88
N THR A 48 13.83 -23.87 0.68
CA THR A 48 13.72 -24.67 -0.55
C THR A 48 12.38 -25.37 -0.66
N ALA A 49 11.90 -25.99 0.43
CA ALA A 49 10.62 -26.72 0.45
C ALA A 49 9.42 -25.79 0.24
N ILE A 50 9.41 -24.61 0.88
CA ILE A 50 8.35 -23.61 0.67
C ILE A 50 8.36 -23.07 -0.75
N ALA A 51 9.53 -22.74 -1.32
CA ALA A 51 9.63 -22.25 -2.70
C ALA A 51 9.07 -23.25 -3.72
N LYS A 52 9.37 -24.55 -3.53
CA LYS A 52 8.80 -25.64 -4.34
C LYS A 52 7.28 -25.76 -4.15
N SER A 53 6.83 -25.68 -2.90
CA SER A 53 5.41 -25.82 -2.57
C SER A 53 4.57 -24.67 -3.15
N THR A 54 5.07 -23.43 -3.08
CA THR A 54 4.39 -22.26 -3.66
C THR A 54 4.37 -22.24 -5.19
N ALA A 55 5.22 -23.05 -5.84
CA ALA A 55 5.18 -23.19 -7.29
C ALA A 55 4.05 -24.11 -7.78
N SER A 56 3.50 -24.96 -6.89
CA SER A 56 2.47 -25.95 -7.23
C SER A 56 1.17 -25.80 -6.45
N ILE A 57 1.18 -25.09 -5.32
CA ILE A 57 0.04 -24.89 -4.43
C ILE A 57 -0.26 -23.39 -4.36
N GLU A 58 -1.46 -22.99 -4.78
CA GLU A 58 -1.90 -21.58 -4.78
C GLU A 58 -2.16 -21.05 -3.37
N ASP A 59 -2.76 -21.86 -2.49
CA ASP A 59 -3.01 -21.47 -1.11
C ASP A 59 -1.72 -21.49 -0.28
N ILE A 60 -1.26 -20.31 0.14
CA ILE A 60 -0.03 -20.13 0.89
C ILE A 60 -0.01 -20.86 2.25
N PHE A 61 -1.17 -21.00 2.91
CA PHE A 61 -1.26 -21.71 4.19
C PHE A 61 -1.10 -23.21 3.98
N VAL A 62 -1.69 -23.74 2.90
CA VAL A 62 -1.53 -25.15 2.51
C VAL A 62 -0.09 -25.41 2.07
N ALA A 63 0.50 -24.51 1.27
CA ALA A 63 1.89 -24.60 0.83
C ALA A 63 2.86 -24.59 2.02
N ARG A 64 2.63 -23.70 3.00
CA ARG A 64 3.41 -23.64 4.24
C ARG A 64 3.30 -24.92 5.06
N LYS A 65 2.09 -25.44 5.24
CA LYS A 65 1.88 -26.71 5.95
C LYS A 65 2.57 -27.88 5.24
N HIS A 66 2.50 -27.91 3.91
CA HIS A 66 3.20 -28.91 3.10
C HIS A 66 4.72 -28.84 3.30
N ALA A 67 5.32 -27.64 3.22
CA ALA A 67 6.76 -27.44 3.43
C ALA A 67 7.23 -27.83 4.83
N ILE A 68 6.44 -27.50 5.87
CA ILE A 68 6.72 -27.89 7.26
C ILE A 68 6.76 -29.42 7.40
N ASN A 69 5.79 -30.12 6.78
CA ASN A 69 5.72 -31.57 6.80
C ASN A 69 6.83 -32.24 6.01
N ASP A 70 7.20 -31.70 4.84
CA ASP A 70 8.27 -32.22 3.98
C ASP A 70 9.64 -32.18 4.67
N VAL A 71 9.90 -31.13 5.45
CA VAL A 71 11.15 -30.96 6.21
C VAL A 71 11.07 -31.61 7.60
N VAL A 72 9.89 -32.09 8.01
CA VAL A 72 9.63 -32.73 9.30
C VAL A 72 9.98 -31.80 10.47
N LEU A 73 9.56 -30.54 10.39
CA LEU A 73 9.80 -29.56 11.44
C LEU A 73 8.89 -29.80 12.65
N THR A 74 9.43 -29.66 13.86
CA THR A 74 8.65 -29.72 15.09
C THR A 74 7.87 -28.43 15.34
N GLU A 75 6.79 -28.48 16.12
CA GLU A 75 6.04 -27.29 16.51
C GLU A 75 6.92 -26.26 17.24
N ASP A 76 7.89 -26.71 18.03
CA ASP A 76 8.86 -25.85 18.72
C ASP A 76 9.77 -25.12 17.71
N GLN A 77 10.29 -25.83 16.70
CA GLN A 77 11.07 -25.21 15.62
C GLN A 77 10.22 -24.20 14.82
N VAL A 78 8.97 -24.55 14.51
CA VAL A 78 8.08 -23.64 13.77
C VAL A 78 7.78 -22.39 14.57
N SER A 79 7.48 -22.51 15.86
CA SER A 79 7.06 -21.39 16.71
C SER A 79 8.22 -20.50 17.16
N ARG A 80 9.42 -21.05 17.37
CA ARG A 80 10.59 -20.30 17.89
C ARG A 80 11.57 -19.87 16.82
N ILE A 81 11.60 -20.55 15.68
CA ILE A 81 12.55 -20.26 14.59
C ILE A 81 11.81 -19.73 13.37
N ILE A 82 10.98 -20.58 12.74
CA ILE A 82 10.43 -20.26 11.42
C ILE A 82 9.47 -19.06 11.45
N SER A 83 8.49 -19.07 12.35
CA SER A 83 7.46 -18.02 12.38
C SER A 83 8.04 -16.65 12.78
N PRO A 84 8.92 -16.55 13.80
CA PRO A 84 9.63 -15.30 14.09
C PRO A 84 10.51 -14.81 12.94
N LEU A 85 11.21 -15.71 12.24
CA LEU A 85 12.07 -15.37 11.11
C LEU A 85 11.26 -14.84 9.90
N GLU A 86 10.17 -15.51 9.54
CA GLU A 86 9.21 -15.02 8.54
C GLU A 86 8.67 -13.63 8.90
N GLY A 87 8.37 -13.43 10.19
CA GLY A 87 7.96 -12.12 10.72
C GLY A 87 9.03 -11.04 10.55
N ILE A 88 10.29 -11.34 10.88
CA ILE A 88 11.41 -10.41 10.71
C ILE A 88 11.59 -10.02 9.24
N TYR A 89 11.56 -10.98 8.31
CA TYR A 89 11.71 -10.68 6.87
C TYR A 89 10.58 -9.79 6.36
N LEU A 90 9.34 -10.09 6.73
CA LEU A 90 8.18 -9.25 6.42
C LEU A 90 8.37 -7.83 6.97
N ILE A 91 8.75 -7.70 8.25
CA ILE A 91 8.91 -6.41 8.90
C ILE A 91 10.01 -5.59 8.23
N ALA A 92 11.18 -6.19 7.99
CA ALA A 92 12.32 -5.50 7.38
C ALA A 92 11.99 -4.98 5.97
N ASP A 93 11.33 -5.81 5.15
CA ASP A 93 10.88 -5.45 3.80
C ASP A 93 9.85 -4.32 3.81
N HIS A 94 8.85 -4.45 4.66
CA HIS A 94 7.76 -3.49 4.75
C HIS A 94 8.21 -2.14 5.34
N VAL A 95 9.11 -2.14 6.32
CA VAL A 95 9.69 -0.90 6.85
C VAL A 95 10.49 -0.19 5.76
N ARG A 96 11.33 -0.91 4.99
CA ARG A 96 12.04 -0.34 3.84
C ARG A 96 11.08 0.26 2.82
N THR A 97 9.99 -0.43 2.51
CA THR A 97 8.97 0.06 1.58
C THR A 97 8.33 1.36 2.07
N LEU A 98 8.00 1.46 3.36
CA LEU A 98 7.43 2.69 3.94
C LEU A 98 8.42 3.85 3.91
N ILE A 99 9.70 3.59 4.20
CA ILE A 99 10.76 4.62 4.15
C ILE A 99 10.84 5.23 2.76
N PHE A 100 10.96 4.42 1.70
CA PHE A 100 11.00 4.94 0.33
C PHE A 100 9.71 5.66 -0.04
N ALA A 101 8.55 5.06 0.20
CA ALA A 101 7.28 5.66 -0.17
C ALA A 101 7.05 7.03 0.50
N ILE A 102 7.37 7.14 1.79
CA ILE A 102 7.22 8.40 2.53
C ILE A 102 8.26 9.43 2.08
N SER A 103 9.49 8.99 1.81
CA SER A 103 10.55 9.87 1.29
C SER A 103 10.20 10.44 -0.09
N ASP A 104 9.51 9.65 -0.92
CA ASP A 104 8.97 10.07 -2.22
C ASP A 104 7.69 10.93 -2.10
N GLY A 105 7.25 11.25 -0.88
CA GLY A 105 6.10 12.12 -0.60
C GLY A 105 4.75 11.41 -0.50
N ALA A 106 4.70 10.08 -0.58
CA ALA A 106 3.46 9.33 -0.39
C ALA A 106 3.13 9.17 1.10
N LEU A 107 1.86 9.40 1.47
CA LEU A 107 1.42 9.33 2.86
C LEU A 107 0.40 8.19 3.06
N PRO A 108 0.45 7.48 4.21
CA PRO A 108 -0.63 6.59 4.62
C PRO A 108 -1.98 7.32 4.64
N SER A 109 -3.00 6.75 4.01
CA SER A 109 -4.32 7.37 3.84
C SER A 109 -5.43 6.32 3.75
N ASN A 110 -6.71 6.73 3.75
CA ASN A 110 -7.86 5.82 3.63
C ASN A 110 -8.27 5.55 2.16
N VAL A 111 -7.56 6.14 1.19
CA VAL A 111 -7.94 6.15 -0.22
C VAL A 111 -6.73 5.97 -1.14
N GLY A 112 -6.93 5.38 -2.31
CA GLY A 112 -5.89 5.25 -3.34
C GLY A 112 -4.62 4.55 -2.85
N GLY A 113 -3.44 4.98 -3.34
CA GLY A 113 -2.15 4.37 -2.98
C GLY A 113 -1.77 4.50 -1.50
N GLY A 114 -2.24 5.56 -0.82
CA GLY A 114 -2.01 5.75 0.62
C GLY A 114 -2.67 4.67 1.48
N TYR A 115 -3.74 4.04 0.99
CA TYR A 115 -4.34 2.88 1.65
C TYR A 115 -3.34 1.72 1.80
N ASN A 116 -2.60 1.42 0.75
CA ASN A 116 -1.64 0.32 0.77
C ASN A 116 -0.53 0.56 1.80
N LEU A 117 -0.02 1.79 1.89
CA LEU A 117 0.98 2.17 2.90
C LEU A 117 0.45 2.03 4.32
N ARG A 118 -0.81 2.45 4.55
CA ARG A 118 -1.49 2.24 5.84
C ARG A 118 -1.57 0.76 6.19
N MET A 119 -1.86 -0.11 5.22
CA MET A 119 -1.94 -1.56 5.43
C MET A 119 -0.60 -2.18 5.75
N ILE A 120 0.44 -1.79 5.02
CA ILE A 120 1.82 -2.23 5.27
C ILE A 120 2.23 -1.90 6.71
N LEU A 121 1.98 -0.67 7.18
CA LEU A 121 2.29 -0.27 8.55
C LEU A 121 1.53 -1.10 9.60
N ARG A 122 0.22 -1.29 9.41
CA ARG A 122 -0.58 -2.08 10.34
C ARG A 122 -0.15 -3.55 10.36
N ARG A 123 0.24 -4.10 9.22
CA ARG A 123 0.76 -5.46 9.09
C ARG A 123 2.09 -5.64 9.82
N ILE A 124 2.97 -4.64 9.80
CA ILE A 124 4.18 -4.62 10.62
C ILE A 124 3.83 -4.71 12.10
N ILE A 125 3.00 -3.77 12.61
CA ILE A 125 2.64 -3.70 14.03
C ILE A 125 1.88 -4.96 14.47
N GLY A 126 0.93 -5.43 13.66
CA GLY A 126 0.18 -6.66 13.91
C GLY A 126 1.07 -7.89 13.96
N THR A 127 2.08 -7.97 13.09
CA THR A 127 3.07 -9.06 13.10
C THR A 127 3.94 -9.02 14.36
N MET A 128 4.42 -7.84 14.75
CA MET A 128 5.18 -7.65 15.98
C MET A 128 4.36 -8.08 17.21
N ASP A 129 3.10 -7.66 17.30
CA ASP A 129 2.22 -8.02 18.41
C ASP A 129 1.91 -9.51 18.45
N ARG A 130 1.57 -10.11 17.31
CA ARG A 130 1.19 -11.53 17.20
C ARG A 130 2.33 -12.47 17.55
N LEU A 131 3.56 -12.10 17.16
CA LEU A 131 4.76 -12.89 17.41
C LEU A 131 5.52 -12.44 18.67
N ALA A 132 4.98 -11.48 19.41
CA ALA A 132 5.60 -10.87 20.59
C ALA A 132 7.03 -10.35 20.35
N LEU A 133 7.30 -9.84 19.15
CA LEU A 133 8.61 -9.31 18.75
C LEU A 133 8.79 -7.90 19.34
N LYS A 134 9.75 -7.76 20.25
CA LYS A 134 10.10 -6.48 20.89
C LYS A 134 11.09 -5.69 20.03
N LEU A 135 10.64 -5.27 18.86
CA LEU A 135 11.41 -4.44 17.94
C LEU A 135 11.04 -2.97 18.11
N ASP A 136 12.01 -2.07 17.97
CA ASP A 136 11.77 -0.63 18.01
C ASP A 136 11.67 -0.10 16.58
N MET A 137 10.56 0.58 16.27
CA MET A 137 10.30 1.07 14.92
C MET A 137 11.29 2.15 14.49
N ASN A 138 11.66 3.05 15.40
CA ASN A 138 12.60 4.14 15.10
C ASN A 138 14.00 3.57 14.86
N GLU A 139 14.45 2.60 15.66
CA GLU A 139 15.71 1.90 15.45
C GLU A 139 15.73 1.19 14.08
N MET A 140 14.64 0.53 13.68
CA MET A 140 14.54 -0.10 12.36
C MET A 140 14.61 0.91 11.22
N ILE A 141 13.93 2.04 11.36
CA ILE A 141 14.00 3.14 10.38
C ILE A 141 15.44 3.66 10.30
N ASP A 142 16.07 3.91 11.45
CA ASP A 142 17.41 4.46 11.50
C ASP A 142 18.44 3.53 10.85
N MET A 143 18.38 2.23 11.15
CA MET A 143 19.27 1.22 10.54
C MET A 143 19.09 1.11 9.02
N GLN A 144 17.85 1.16 8.52
CA GLN A 144 17.57 1.08 7.09
C GLN A 144 18.09 2.32 6.35
N ILE A 145 17.86 3.51 6.89
CA ILE A 145 18.38 4.75 6.29
C ILE A 145 19.90 4.77 6.34
N ASP A 146 20.51 4.40 7.47
CA ASP A 146 21.98 4.34 7.58
C ASP A 146 22.62 3.37 6.60
N TYR A 147 21.96 2.24 6.32
CA TYR A 147 22.43 1.27 5.34
C TYR A 147 22.31 1.76 3.89
N LEU A 148 21.32 2.60 3.60
CA LEU A 148 20.94 2.97 2.24
C LEU A 148 21.37 4.38 1.82
N LYS A 149 21.64 5.28 2.76
CA LYS A 149 21.89 6.72 2.49
C LYS A 149 23.08 7.01 1.58
N GLU A 150 24.08 6.13 1.53
CA GLU A 150 25.21 6.29 0.60
C GLU A 150 24.78 6.12 -0.87
N THR A 151 23.72 5.34 -1.11
CA THR A 151 23.14 5.14 -2.45
C THR A 151 21.94 6.07 -2.69
N TYR A 152 21.17 6.34 -1.64
CA TYR A 152 19.92 7.11 -1.65
C TYR A 152 20.00 8.24 -0.60
N PRO A 153 20.79 9.30 -0.83
CA PRO A 153 21.03 10.35 0.15
C PRO A 153 19.75 11.09 0.58
N GLU A 154 18.74 11.13 -0.27
CA GLU A 154 17.42 11.71 0.00
C GLU A 154 16.73 11.09 1.22
N LEU A 155 17.05 9.83 1.56
CA LEU A 155 16.48 9.15 2.73
C LEU A 155 16.95 9.78 4.05
N GLU A 156 18.15 10.38 4.07
CA GLU A 156 18.63 11.08 5.25
C GLU A 156 17.87 12.39 5.46
N GLU A 157 17.56 13.11 4.37
CA GLU A 157 16.85 14.38 4.42
C GLU A 157 15.43 14.25 4.99
N THR A 158 14.78 13.11 4.74
CA THR A 158 13.41 12.81 5.16
C THR A 158 13.32 11.95 6.42
N ARG A 159 14.45 11.58 7.05
CA ARG A 159 14.50 10.65 8.20
C ARG A 159 13.52 11.01 9.31
N GLU A 160 13.51 12.26 9.75
CA GLU A 160 12.66 12.71 10.86
C GLU A 160 11.18 12.79 10.46
N ASP A 161 10.89 13.10 9.19
CA ASP A 161 9.52 13.07 8.66
C ASP A 161 8.98 11.64 8.65
N VAL A 162 9.78 10.68 8.16
CA VAL A 162 9.43 9.25 8.15
C VAL A 162 9.12 8.77 9.56
N LYS A 163 9.99 9.06 10.53
CA LYS A 163 9.80 8.68 11.95
C LYS A 163 8.54 9.31 12.53
N THR A 164 8.32 10.60 12.27
CA THR A 164 7.14 11.33 12.74
C THR A 164 5.85 10.73 12.18
N ILE A 165 5.79 10.52 10.86
CA ILE A 165 4.61 9.98 10.17
C ILE A 165 4.30 8.57 10.66
N ILE A 166 5.30 7.69 10.71
CA ILE A 166 5.13 6.32 11.16
C ILE A 166 4.70 6.29 12.63
N SER A 167 5.29 7.12 13.50
CA SER A 167 4.90 7.20 14.92
C SER A 167 3.44 7.62 15.09
N LEU A 168 3.01 8.69 14.40
CA LEU A 168 1.63 9.18 14.47
C LEU A 168 0.62 8.14 13.98
N GLU A 169 0.89 7.47 12.86
CA GLU A 169 0.00 6.43 12.35
C GLU A 169 0.00 5.17 13.23
N SER A 170 1.14 4.85 13.85
CA SER A 170 1.24 3.74 14.82
C SER A 170 0.39 4.03 16.06
N GLU A 171 0.46 5.24 16.61
CA GLU A 171 -0.37 5.66 17.76
C GLU A 171 -1.87 5.60 17.41
N ARG A 172 -2.26 6.12 16.23
CA ARG A 172 -3.63 6.03 15.71
C ARG A 172 -4.10 4.58 15.59
N TYR A 173 -3.25 3.69 15.13
CA TYR A 173 -3.57 2.27 15.03
C TYR A 173 -3.76 1.63 16.41
N VAL A 174 -2.84 1.85 17.35
CA VAL A 174 -2.96 1.33 18.73
C VAL A 174 -4.25 1.81 19.40
N ASN A 175 -4.57 3.10 19.26
CA ASN A 175 -5.80 3.68 19.80
C ASN A 175 -7.07 3.06 19.17
N SER A 176 -7.05 2.80 17.86
CA SER A 176 -8.18 2.17 17.17
C SER A 176 -8.28 0.66 17.42
N LYS A 177 -7.18 -0.03 17.76
CA LYS A 177 -7.12 -1.49 17.92
C LYS A 177 -8.13 -2.02 18.94
N SER A 178 -8.26 -1.37 20.09
CA SER A 178 -9.20 -1.79 21.14
C SER A 178 -10.67 -1.73 20.67
N ARG A 179 -11.02 -0.72 19.85
CA ARG A 179 -12.34 -0.60 19.22
C ARG A 179 -12.52 -1.70 18.17
N MET A 180 -11.53 -1.90 17.31
CA MET A 180 -11.58 -2.92 16.26
C MET A 180 -11.77 -4.33 16.84
N GLN A 181 -11.07 -4.67 17.92
CA GLN A 181 -11.23 -5.97 18.58
C GLN A 181 -12.64 -6.19 19.14
N LYS A 182 -13.28 -5.15 19.70
CA LYS A 182 -14.67 -5.22 20.18
C LYS A 182 -15.69 -5.37 19.06
N ILE A 183 -15.39 -4.84 17.89
CA ILE A 183 -16.24 -4.98 16.70
C ILE A 183 -16.12 -6.40 16.17
N ILE A 184 -14.89 -6.87 15.99
CA ILE A 184 -14.59 -8.20 15.46
C ILE A 184 -15.18 -9.32 16.31
N SER A 185 -15.12 -9.22 17.64
CA SER A 185 -15.63 -10.26 18.53
C SER A 185 -17.14 -10.50 18.40
N LYS A 186 -17.88 -9.55 17.81
CA LYS A 186 -19.33 -9.63 17.58
C LYS A 186 -19.69 -10.14 16.19
N ILE A 187 -18.71 -10.23 15.29
CA ILE A 187 -18.92 -10.58 13.89
C ILE A 187 -18.48 -12.02 13.68
N LYS A 188 -19.37 -12.82 13.11
CA LYS A 188 -19.07 -14.14 12.58
C LYS A 188 -19.46 -14.13 11.11
N GLU A 189 -18.51 -14.47 10.24
CA GLU A 189 -18.73 -14.59 8.80
C GLU A 189 -19.30 -13.30 8.16
N PRO A 190 -18.52 -12.19 8.13
CA PRO A 190 -18.98 -10.93 7.55
C PRO A 190 -19.30 -11.06 6.06
N SER A 191 -20.42 -10.48 5.62
CA SER A 191 -20.73 -10.33 4.20
C SER A 191 -19.82 -9.29 3.52
N VAL A 192 -19.82 -9.23 2.18
CA VAL A 192 -19.05 -8.20 1.45
C VAL A 192 -19.48 -6.78 1.85
N ASP A 193 -20.76 -6.56 2.14
CA ASP A 193 -21.26 -5.26 2.58
C ASP A 193 -20.83 -4.94 4.01
N ASP A 194 -20.73 -5.96 4.89
CA ASP A 194 -20.13 -5.78 6.21
C ASP A 194 -18.64 -5.42 6.09
N LEU A 195 -17.90 -6.07 5.19
CA LEU A 195 -16.49 -5.74 4.94
C LEU A 195 -16.32 -4.29 4.46
N ILE A 196 -17.18 -3.82 3.57
CA ILE A 196 -17.17 -2.43 3.09
C ILE A 196 -17.50 -1.46 4.22
N ARG A 197 -18.53 -1.75 5.02
CA ARG A 197 -18.88 -0.92 6.17
C ARG A 197 -17.74 -0.87 7.19
N LEU A 198 -17.18 -2.03 7.54
CA LEU A 198 -16.04 -2.15 8.45
C LEU A 198 -14.85 -1.33 7.94
N TYR A 199 -14.62 -1.36 6.64
CA TYR A 199 -13.59 -0.59 5.97
C TYR A 199 -13.85 0.93 6.06
N GLU A 200 -15.00 1.41 5.61
CA GLU A 200 -15.29 2.86 5.50
C GLU A 200 -15.60 3.52 6.84
N SER A 201 -16.32 2.82 7.74
CA SER A 201 -16.84 3.40 8.98
C SER A 201 -15.98 3.09 10.20
N ASP A 202 -15.40 1.89 10.26
CA ASP A 202 -14.68 1.40 11.44
C ASP A 202 -13.17 1.32 11.23
N GLY A 203 -12.69 1.52 9.99
CA GLY A 203 -11.29 1.40 9.62
C GLY A 203 -10.73 -0.01 9.80
N VAL A 204 -11.59 -1.03 9.90
CA VAL A 204 -11.24 -2.45 10.00
C VAL A 204 -11.12 -3.00 8.58
N THR A 205 -9.94 -3.47 8.21
CA THR A 205 -9.68 -3.90 6.84
C THR A 205 -9.85 -5.40 6.67
N PRO A 206 -10.19 -5.88 5.46
CA PRO A 206 -10.28 -7.32 5.19
C PRO A 206 -8.98 -8.06 5.48
N ASP A 207 -7.82 -7.45 5.21
CA ASP A 207 -6.51 -8.00 5.56
C ASP A 207 -6.36 -8.24 7.06
N TYR A 208 -6.76 -7.28 7.89
CA TYR A 208 -6.73 -7.43 9.35
C TYR A 208 -7.71 -8.52 9.84
N LEU A 209 -8.88 -8.64 9.21
CA LEU A 209 -9.83 -9.72 9.52
C LEU A 209 -9.26 -11.10 9.16
N LYS A 210 -8.53 -11.19 8.04
CA LYS A 210 -7.85 -12.41 7.62
C LYS A 210 -6.72 -12.77 8.60
N GLU A 211 -5.94 -11.79 9.03
CA GLU A 211 -4.89 -11.97 10.04
C GLU A 211 -5.43 -12.47 11.39
N MET A 212 -6.61 -11.98 11.78
CA MET A 212 -7.30 -12.38 13.01
C MET A 212 -8.09 -13.70 12.86
N ASN A 213 -7.97 -14.40 11.72
CA ASN A 213 -8.71 -15.63 11.39
C ASN A 213 -10.24 -15.47 11.46
N VAL A 214 -10.75 -14.27 11.18
CA VAL A 214 -12.20 -14.00 11.11
C VAL A 214 -12.75 -14.38 9.74
N ILE A 215 -11.93 -14.20 8.70
CA ILE A 215 -12.20 -14.62 7.33
C ILE A 215 -11.02 -15.44 6.81
N SER A 216 -11.27 -16.41 5.94
CA SER A 216 -10.22 -17.21 5.28
C SER A 216 -9.59 -16.45 4.11
N GLU A 217 -10.40 -15.69 3.38
CA GLU A 217 -10.01 -14.96 2.19
C GLU A 217 -10.77 -13.65 2.06
N ILE A 218 -10.18 -12.71 1.31
CA ILE A 218 -10.83 -11.44 0.98
C ILE A 218 -11.68 -11.71 -0.27
N PRO A 219 -13.01 -11.53 -0.22
CA PRO A 219 -13.86 -11.73 -1.39
C PRO A 219 -13.45 -10.80 -2.54
N SER A 220 -13.26 -11.34 -3.76
CA SER A 220 -12.87 -10.55 -4.93
C SER A 220 -13.84 -9.38 -5.23
N ALA A 221 -15.12 -9.58 -4.92
CA ALA A 221 -16.16 -8.58 -5.06
C ALA A 221 -15.98 -7.35 -4.14
N PHE A 222 -15.17 -7.44 -3.07
CA PHE A 222 -14.91 -6.33 -2.16
C PHE A 222 -14.29 -5.13 -2.88
N TYR A 223 -13.18 -5.33 -3.60
CA TYR A 223 -12.47 -4.25 -4.27
C TYR A 223 -13.29 -3.68 -5.43
N SER A 224 -14.02 -4.52 -6.17
CA SER A 224 -14.91 -4.07 -7.24
C SER A 224 -16.02 -3.15 -6.70
N LYS A 225 -16.72 -3.57 -5.63
CA LYS A 225 -17.75 -2.74 -4.99
C LYS A 225 -17.18 -1.47 -4.37
N LEU A 226 -16.02 -1.55 -3.70
CA LEU A 226 -15.37 -0.38 -3.12
C LEU A 226 -15.01 0.65 -4.21
N SER A 227 -14.52 0.18 -5.36
CA SER A 227 -14.24 1.03 -6.51
C SER A 227 -15.52 1.67 -7.07
N GLU A 228 -16.62 0.92 -7.20
CA GLU A 228 -17.90 1.47 -7.66
C GLU A 228 -18.44 2.56 -6.72
N LEU A 229 -18.33 2.36 -5.41
CA LEU A 229 -18.71 3.35 -4.40
C LEU A 229 -17.86 4.63 -4.47
N HIS A 230 -16.56 4.51 -4.75
CA HIS A 230 -15.67 5.67 -4.85
C HIS A 230 -15.74 6.35 -6.22
N GLN A 231 -16.12 5.63 -7.29
CA GLN A 231 -16.37 6.20 -8.61
C GLN A 231 -17.71 6.93 -8.70
N SER A 232 -18.74 6.44 -8.01
CA SER A 232 -20.08 7.07 -7.99
C SER A 232 -20.11 8.41 -7.25
N ALA A 233 -19.11 8.71 -6.41
CA ALA A 233 -19.06 9.96 -5.65
C ALA A 233 -18.63 11.20 -6.46
N LYS A 234 -18.11 11.08 -7.70
CA LYS A 234 -17.67 12.24 -8.51
C LYS A 234 -17.76 12.01 -10.02
N ARG A 235 -18.97 11.97 -10.57
CA ARG A 235 -19.26 12.56 -11.88
C ARG A 235 -20.66 13.16 -11.77
N GLU A 236 -20.74 14.47 -11.53
CA GLU A 236 -21.94 15.18 -11.97
C GLU A 236 -22.09 14.86 -13.46
N GLU A 237 -23.20 14.24 -13.86
CA GLU A 237 -23.50 13.99 -15.26
C GLU A 237 -23.47 15.33 -15.98
N SER A 238 -22.40 15.59 -16.72
CA SER A 238 -22.37 16.72 -17.65
C SER A 238 -23.42 16.44 -18.72
N GLU A 239 -24.39 17.33 -18.90
CA GLU A 239 -25.34 17.26 -20.01
C GLU A 239 -24.56 17.05 -21.32
N GLN A 240 -24.75 15.89 -21.98
CA GLN A 240 -24.10 15.61 -23.25
C GLN A 240 -24.72 16.47 -24.35
N LEU A 241 -24.10 17.60 -24.62
CA LEU A 241 -24.46 18.47 -25.74
C LEU A 241 -23.98 17.84 -27.05
N SER A 242 -24.86 17.76 -28.05
CA SER A 242 -24.49 17.31 -29.40
C SER A 242 -23.64 18.39 -30.08
N LEU A 243 -22.32 18.20 -30.11
CA LEU A 243 -21.33 19.10 -30.72
C LEU A 243 -20.84 18.63 -32.10
N GLU A 244 -21.52 17.64 -32.70
CA GLU A 244 -21.12 17.08 -33.99
C GLU A 244 -21.08 18.14 -35.11
N GLY A 245 -19.98 18.14 -35.87
CA GLY A 245 -19.78 19.03 -37.02
C GLY A 245 -19.29 20.44 -36.69
N LEU A 246 -19.01 20.75 -35.43
CA LEU A 246 -18.42 22.04 -35.03
C LEU A 246 -16.88 21.98 -35.05
N PRO A 247 -16.19 23.06 -35.49
CA PRO A 247 -14.75 23.18 -35.34
C PRO A 247 -14.34 23.30 -33.86
N GLU A 248 -13.08 22.98 -33.57
CA GLU A 248 -12.50 23.19 -32.24
C GLU A 248 -12.46 24.70 -31.90
N THR A 249 -12.92 25.08 -30.70
CA THR A 249 -12.93 26.47 -30.26
C THR A 249 -11.49 26.96 -30.02
N GLU A 250 -11.12 28.08 -30.62
CA GLU A 250 -9.82 28.72 -30.37
C GLU A 250 -9.78 29.34 -28.96
N LEU A 251 -8.81 28.92 -28.15
CA LEU A 251 -8.69 29.26 -26.73
C LEU A 251 -7.72 30.44 -26.55
N LEU A 252 -8.26 31.66 -26.46
CA LEU A 252 -7.48 32.90 -26.39
C LEU A 252 -6.73 33.07 -25.05
N PHE A 253 -7.21 32.42 -23.99
CA PHE A 253 -6.62 32.48 -22.65
C PHE A 253 -5.26 31.77 -22.51
N TYR A 254 -4.85 30.97 -23.51
CA TYR A 254 -3.48 30.44 -23.58
C TYR A 254 -2.49 31.44 -24.22
N GLY A 255 -2.99 32.53 -24.81
CA GLY A 255 -2.20 33.57 -25.47
C GLY A 255 -2.30 34.90 -24.73
N ASP A 256 -2.93 35.88 -25.37
CA ASP A 256 -3.03 37.26 -24.87
C ASP A 256 -4.05 37.44 -23.73
N ASP A 257 -4.94 36.46 -23.54
CA ASP A 257 -6.01 36.43 -22.53
C ASP A 257 -6.80 37.77 -22.37
N PRO A 258 -7.44 38.26 -23.46
CA PRO A 258 -8.14 39.54 -23.43
C PRO A 258 -9.44 39.46 -22.61
N LYS A 259 -9.68 40.47 -21.77
CA LYS A 259 -10.93 40.62 -21.00
C LYS A 259 -12.18 40.91 -21.85
N GLU A 260 -11.96 41.43 -23.05
CA GLU A 260 -13.01 41.75 -24.02
C GLU A 260 -12.55 41.24 -25.40
N PHE A 261 -13.41 40.50 -26.09
CA PHE A 261 -13.10 39.92 -27.39
C PHE A 261 -14.36 39.74 -28.24
N ASP A 262 -14.20 39.78 -29.56
CA ASP A 262 -15.26 39.46 -30.51
C ASP A 262 -15.23 37.96 -30.85
N ALA A 263 -16.38 37.29 -30.86
CA ALA A 263 -16.52 35.90 -31.28
C ALA A 263 -17.82 35.65 -32.02
N LYS A 264 -17.87 34.57 -32.80
CA LYS A 264 -19.05 34.12 -33.54
C LYS A 264 -19.75 33.00 -32.78
N VAL A 265 -21.05 33.14 -32.61
CA VAL A 265 -21.91 32.08 -32.11
C VAL A 265 -22.06 30.99 -33.17
N LEU A 266 -21.50 29.81 -32.91
CA LEU A 266 -21.59 28.64 -33.78
C LEU A 266 -22.85 27.82 -33.50
N LYS A 267 -23.23 27.71 -32.22
CA LYS A 267 -24.42 26.96 -31.78
C LYS A 267 -24.93 27.53 -30.46
N ALA A 268 -26.24 27.53 -30.27
CA ALA A 268 -26.87 27.91 -29.02
C ALA A 268 -27.79 26.78 -28.55
N PHE A 269 -27.74 26.51 -27.24
CA PHE A 269 -28.62 25.63 -26.49
C PHE A 269 -29.33 26.48 -25.42
N ASP A 270 -30.30 25.92 -24.72
CA ASP A 270 -31.13 26.65 -23.74
C ASP A 270 -30.29 27.42 -22.69
N LYS A 271 -29.20 26.81 -22.21
CA LYS A 271 -28.30 27.39 -21.20
C LYS A 271 -26.85 27.56 -21.65
N PHE A 272 -26.52 27.21 -22.89
CA PHE A 272 -25.13 27.14 -23.36
C PHE A 272 -24.99 27.79 -24.73
N VAL A 273 -23.86 28.45 -24.95
CA VAL A 273 -23.49 29.01 -26.25
C VAL A 273 -22.12 28.47 -26.62
N VAL A 274 -21.97 28.00 -27.86
CA VAL A 274 -20.71 27.55 -28.44
C VAL A 274 -20.19 28.64 -29.37
N LEU A 275 -18.96 29.08 -29.11
CA LEU A 275 -18.26 30.12 -29.85
C LEU A 275 -17.14 29.52 -30.71
N ASP A 276 -16.75 30.22 -31.78
CA ASP A 276 -15.57 29.87 -32.59
C ASP A 276 -14.26 30.12 -31.83
N LYS A 277 -14.23 31.12 -30.95
CA LYS A 277 -13.12 31.42 -30.05
C LYS A 277 -13.60 32.01 -28.73
N THR A 278 -12.81 31.86 -27.67
CA THR A 278 -13.16 32.36 -26.34
C THR A 278 -11.93 32.68 -25.48
N SER A 279 -12.02 33.74 -24.66
CA SER A 279 -11.11 33.96 -23.53
C SER A 279 -11.71 33.52 -22.19
N PHE A 280 -12.96 33.05 -22.15
CA PHE A 280 -13.52 32.49 -20.92
C PHE A 280 -12.90 31.13 -20.62
N TYR A 281 -12.21 31.03 -19.49
CA TYR A 281 -11.72 29.76 -18.97
C TYR A 281 -12.90 28.91 -18.48
N ALA A 282 -13.03 27.72 -19.06
CA ALA A 282 -13.96 26.71 -18.56
C ALA A 282 -13.36 26.03 -17.33
N ARG A 283 -14.19 25.65 -16.35
CA ARG A 283 -13.75 24.95 -15.12
C ARG A 283 -12.85 23.77 -15.49
N GLY A 284 -11.62 23.79 -15.01
CA GLY A 284 -10.60 22.80 -15.35
C GLY A 284 -9.40 22.92 -14.43
N GLY A 285 -8.64 21.84 -14.25
CA GLY A 285 -7.37 21.88 -13.50
C GLY A 285 -7.46 22.33 -12.03
N GLY A 286 -8.65 22.37 -11.42
CA GLY A 286 -8.87 22.92 -10.08
C GLY A 286 -9.11 24.43 -10.03
N GLN A 287 -9.12 25.11 -11.19
CA GLN A 287 -9.47 26.51 -11.33
C GLN A 287 -10.98 26.66 -11.60
N GLU A 288 -11.58 27.66 -10.94
CA GLU A 288 -12.97 28.04 -11.10
C GLU A 288 -13.21 28.69 -12.47
N PRO A 289 -14.40 28.53 -13.08
CA PRO A 289 -14.69 29.09 -14.39
C PRO A 289 -14.78 30.61 -14.35
N ASP A 290 -14.51 31.25 -15.47
CA ASP A 290 -14.69 32.68 -15.61
C ASP A 290 -16.16 33.08 -15.69
N HIS A 291 -16.45 34.30 -15.23
CA HIS A 291 -17.78 34.89 -15.26
C HIS A 291 -17.76 36.22 -16.01
N GLY A 292 -18.79 36.45 -16.82
CA GLY A 292 -18.91 37.66 -17.63
C GLY A 292 -20.23 37.70 -18.40
N LYS A 293 -20.23 38.45 -19.50
CA LYS A 293 -21.41 38.64 -20.35
C LYS A 293 -21.01 38.49 -21.81
N ILE A 294 -21.95 37.99 -22.61
CA ILE A 294 -21.90 37.91 -24.08
C ILE A 294 -22.92 38.91 -24.60
#